data_AF-A0A553FND7-F1
#
_entry.id   AF-A0A553FND7-F1
#
_cell.length_a   1.000
_cell.length_b   1.000
_cell.length_c   1.000
_cell.angle_alpha   90.00
_cell.angle_beta   90.00
_cell.angle_gamma   90.00
#
_symmetry.space_group_name_H-M   'P 1'
#
loop_
_entity.id
_entity.type
_entity.pdbx_description
1 polymer ?
#
loop_
_entity_poly.entity_id
_entity_poly.type
_entity_poly.pdbx_seq_one_letter_code
_entity_poly.pdbx_strand_id
1 'polypeptide(L)'
;MDFIGTIKESEEGISELSNISGQIRGNKIEFSKKYENLYEIDELGNQTTYAGPQYVFYSGIYDNTKDSFFGEWRIRTIYEYENGSKVTNDTTGYWQMARKSTDVV
;
A
#
# COMPACT_ATOMS: atom_id res chain seq x y z
N MET A 1 18.29 1.64 -7.08
CA MET A 1 18.32 0.45 -6.21
C MET A 1 16.96 -0.21 -6.28
N ASP A 2 16.92 -1.52 -6.52
CA ASP A 2 15.69 -2.31 -6.48
C ASP A 2 15.62 -3.07 -5.15
N PHE A 3 14.41 -3.35 -4.67
CA PHE A 3 14.21 -4.06 -3.41
C PHE A 3 12.98 -4.96 -3.45
N ILE A 4 13.05 -6.02 -2.66
CA ILE A 4 11.95 -6.95 -2.39
C ILE A 4 11.93 -7.24 -0.89
N GLY A 5 10.75 -7.56 -0.35
CA GLY A 5 10.61 -7.90 1.06
C GLY A 5 9.20 -8.31 1.43
N THR A 6 8.98 -8.42 2.73
CA THR A 6 7.68 -8.76 3.32
C THR A 6 7.36 -7.73 4.39
N ILE A 7 6.10 -7.31 4.45
CA ILE A 7 5.59 -6.36 5.45
C ILE A 7 4.53 -7.06 6.30
N LYS A 8 4.69 -6.94 7.62
CA LYS A 8 3.64 -7.18 8.60
C LYS A 8 3.14 -5.83 9.08
N GLU A 9 1.84 -5.61 9.03
CA GLU A 9 1.23 -4.38 9.55
C GLU A 9 1.11 -4.39 11.07
N SER A 10 0.77 -3.22 11.63
CA SER A 10 0.37 -3.08 13.02
C SER A 10 -0.98 -3.78 13.28
N GLU A 11 -1.37 -3.87 14.55
CA GLU A 11 -2.63 -4.51 14.96
C GLU A 11 -3.89 -3.87 14.37
N GLU A 12 -3.79 -2.60 13.96
CA GLU A 12 -4.87 -1.84 13.31
C GLU A 12 -4.93 -2.06 11.79
N GLY A 13 -3.95 -2.75 11.21
CA GLY A 13 -3.84 -3.00 9.77
C GLY A 13 -4.33 -4.38 9.35
N ILE A 14 -4.03 -4.73 8.10
CA ILE A 14 -4.33 -6.05 7.56
C ILE A 14 -3.39 -7.08 8.22
N SER A 15 -3.98 -8.09 8.87
CA SER A 15 -3.23 -9.13 9.62
C SER A 15 -2.43 -10.09 8.74
N GLU A 16 -2.64 -10.04 7.42
CA GLU A 16 -1.93 -10.82 6.42
C GLU A 16 -0.50 -10.30 6.20
N LEU A 17 0.46 -11.23 6.07
CA LEU A 17 1.79 -10.87 5.57
C LEU A 17 1.69 -10.52 4.09
N SER A 18 2.22 -9.36 3.74
CA SER A 18 2.17 -8.84 2.38
C SER A 18 3.55 -8.83 1.75
N ASN A 19 3.62 -9.12 0.46
CA ASN A 19 4.86 -9.03 -0.30
C ASN A 19 5.02 -7.61 -0.86
N ILE A 20 6.23 -7.06 -0.76
CA ILE A 20 6.59 -5.76 -1.32
C ILE A 20 7.70 -5.91 -2.35
N SER A 21 7.57 -5.18 -3.46
CA SER A 21 8.62 -5.04 -4.47
C SER A 21 8.64 -3.62 -5.00
N GLY A 22 9.83 -3.05 -5.20
CA GLY A 22 9.93 -1.69 -5.66
C GLY A 22 11.32 -1.24 -6.04
N GLN A 23 11.43 0.06 -6.30
CA GLN A 23 12.65 0.72 -6.70
C GLN A 23 12.78 2.10 -6.08
N ILE A 24 14.03 2.48 -5.81
CA ILE A 24 14.44 3.84 -5.47
C ILE A 24 15.35 4.34 -6.60
N ARG A 25 15.03 5.52 -7.14
CA ARG A 25 15.77 6.18 -8.22
C ARG A 25 15.93 7.67 -7.88
N GLY A 26 17.13 8.06 -7.45
CA GLY A 26 17.37 9.42 -6.94
C GLY A 26 16.54 9.67 -5.68
N ASN A 27 15.76 10.76 -5.67
CA ASN A 27 14.82 11.08 -4.60
C ASN A 27 13.43 10.44 -4.78
N LYS A 28 13.21 9.62 -5.81
CA LYS A 28 11.92 8.97 -6.06
C LYS A 28 11.90 7.55 -5.53
N ILE A 29 10.78 7.15 -4.96
CA ILE A 29 10.48 5.78 -4.55
C ILE A 29 9.16 5.33 -5.18
N GLU A 30 9.14 4.11 -5.69
CA GLU A 30 7.95 3.44 -6.22
C GLU A 30 7.95 2.00 -5.75
N PHE A 31 6.83 1.50 -5.26
CA PHE A 31 6.70 0.10 -4.86
C PHE A 31 5.26 -0.37 -4.90
N SER A 32 5.09 -1.68 -5.03
CA SER A 32 3.80 -2.33 -4.92
C SER A 32 3.79 -3.28 -3.73
N LYS A 33 2.66 -3.31 -3.02
CA LYS A 33 2.33 -4.27 -1.97
C LYS A 33 1.25 -5.21 -2.49
N LYS A 34 1.42 -6.51 -2.26
CA LYS A 34 0.45 -7.54 -2.64
C LYS A 34 -0.05 -8.28 -1.40
N TYR A 35 -1.37 -8.39 -1.29
CA TYR A 35 -2.06 -9.35 -0.42
C TYR A 35 -2.67 -10.46 -1.27
N GLU A 36 -2.83 -11.64 -0.70
CA GLU A 36 -3.50 -12.79 -1.30
C GLU A 36 -5.03 -12.66 -1.23
N ASN A 37 -5.56 -11.88 -0.29
CA ASN A 37 -6.98 -11.56 -0.17
C ASN A 37 -7.29 -10.08 -0.44
N LEU A 38 -8.55 -9.81 -0.76
CA LEU A 38 -9.10 -8.47 -0.89
C LEU A 38 -9.71 -8.04 0.44
N TYR A 39 -9.32 -6.85 0.89
CA TYR A 39 -9.80 -6.24 2.11
C TYR A 39 -10.58 -4.97 1.79
N GLU A 40 -11.83 -4.91 2.28
CA GLU A 40 -12.67 -3.71 2.26
C GLU A 40 -12.95 -3.26 3.69
N ILE A 41 -12.89 -1.95 3.93
CA ILE A 41 -13.23 -1.34 5.22
C ILE A 41 -14.45 -0.45 5.00
N ASP A 42 -15.51 -0.66 5.77
CA ASP A 42 -16.72 0.16 5.69
C ASP A 42 -16.55 1.51 6.43
N GLU A 43 -17.56 2.38 6.35
CA GLU A 43 -17.55 3.70 7.02
C GLU A 43 -17.48 3.63 8.54
N LEU A 44 -17.78 2.46 9.13
CA LEU A 44 -17.73 2.20 10.57
C LEU A 44 -16.40 1.56 11.00
N GLY A 45 -15.50 1.29 10.04
CA GLY A 45 -14.21 0.65 10.30
C GLY A 45 -14.28 -0.88 10.34
N ASN A 46 -15.40 -1.52 9.98
CA ASN A 46 -15.47 -2.97 9.92
C ASN A 46 -14.78 -3.48 8.66
N GLN A 47 -13.89 -4.45 8.84
CA GLN A 47 -13.16 -5.09 7.74
C GLN A 47 -13.92 -6.32 7.22
N THR A 48 -14.15 -6.37 5.91
CA THR A 48 -14.62 -7.56 5.19
C THR A 48 -13.50 -8.12 4.32
N THR A 49 -13.35 -9.44 4.32
CA THR A 49 -12.32 -10.15 3.54
C THR A 49 -12.97 -10.98 2.44
N TYR A 50 -12.45 -10.86 1.22
CA TYR A 50 -12.88 -11.64 0.06
C TYR A 50 -11.69 -12.39 -0.55
N ALA A 51 -11.98 -13.51 -1.20
CA ALA A 51 -10.95 -14.27 -1.91
C ALA A 51 -10.46 -13.50 -3.16
N GLY A 52 -9.14 -13.45 -3.35
CA GLY A 52 -8.51 -12.87 -4.54
C GLY A 52 -7.48 -11.78 -4.18
N PRO A 53 -6.43 -11.59 -4.99
CA PRO A 53 -5.32 -10.74 -4.61
C PRO A 53 -5.67 -9.26 -4.66
N GLN A 54 -5.15 -8.49 -3.70
CA GLN A 54 -5.20 -7.03 -3.69
C GLN A 54 -3.81 -6.44 -3.91
N TYR A 55 -3.73 -5.46 -4.80
CA TYR A 55 -2.50 -4.74 -5.11
C TYR A 55 -2.62 -3.28 -4.68
N VAL A 56 -1.64 -2.80 -3.93
CA VAL A 56 -1.51 -1.41 -3.52
C VAL A 56 -0.24 -0.84 -4.12
N PHE A 57 -0.36 0.20 -4.91
CA PHE A 57 0.76 0.87 -5.57
C PHE A 57 1.10 2.15 -4.84
N TYR A 58 2.37 2.36 -4.55
CA TYR A 58 2.88 3.52 -3.84
C TYR A 58 3.88 4.25 -4.74
N SER A 59 3.80 5.57 -4.74
CA SER A 59 4.81 6.44 -5.33
C SER A 59 5.08 7.62 -4.40
N GLY A 60 6.32 8.08 -4.33
CA GLY A 60 6.68 9.18 -3.45
C GLY A 60 8.02 9.82 -3.76
N ILE A 61 8.27 10.94 -3.09
CA ILE A 61 9.48 11.75 -3.22
C ILE A 61 10.08 11.98 -1.83
N TYR A 62 11.40 11.89 -1.75
CA TYR A 62 12.16 12.23 -0.55
C TYR A 62 12.33 13.75 -0.44
N ASP A 63 11.89 14.31 0.67
CA ASP A 63 12.09 15.69 1.07
C ASP A 63 13.31 15.78 2.00
N ASN A 64 14.44 16.28 1.47
CA ASN A 64 15.67 16.46 2.24
C ASN A 64 15.49 17.42 3.44
N THR A 65 14.54 18.35 3.38
CA THR A 65 14.32 19.33 4.46
C THR A 65 13.59 18.72 5.65
N LYS A 66 12.79 17.67 5.40
CA LYS A 66 11.98 16.97 6.41
C LYS A 66 12.51 15.58 6.74
N ASP A 67 13.64 15.17 6.15
CA ASP A 67 14.20 13.82 6.23
C ASP A 67 13.13 12.71 6.12
N SER A 68 12.22 12.86 5.15
CA SER A 68 11.10 11.93 4.99
C SER A 68 10.66 11.80 3.54
N PHE A 69 10.09 10.64 3.23
CA PHE A 69 9.34 10.44 1.99
C PHE A 69 7.89 10.85 2.19
N PHE A 70 7.31 11.48 1.18
CA PHE A 70 5.88 11.73 1.09
C PHE A 70 5.38 11.28 -0.29
N GLY A 71 4.13 10.86 -0.38
CA GLY A 71 3.64 10.30 -1.62
C GLY A 71 2.17 9.97 -1.63
N GLU A 72 1.77 9.28 -2.69
CA GLU A 72 0.43 8.75 -2.88
C GLU A 72 0.45 7.22 -2.93
N TRP A 73 -0.67 6.63 -2.52
CA TRP A 73 -0.96 5.23 -2.75
C TRP A 73 -2.23 5.11 -3.60
N ARG A 74 -2.33 4.01 -4.35
CA ARG A 74 -3.49 3.66 -5.17
C ARG A 74 -3.81 2.17 -5.04
N ILE A 75 -5.07 1.85 -4.80
CA ILE A 75 -5.63 0.50 -4.91
C ILE A 75 -6.51 0.50 -6.15
N ARG A 76 -6.33 -0.50 -7.03
CA ARG A 76 -7.20 -0.70 -8.19
C ARG A 76 -7.95 -2.01 -8.02
N THR A 77 -9.26 -1.92 -7.82
CA THR A 77 -10.15 -3.09 -7.73
C THR A 77 -10.93 -3.23 -9.04
N ILE A 78 -10.90 -4.43 -9.63
CA ILE A 78 -11.65 -4.76 -10.85
C ILE A 78 -12.79 -5.69 -10.45
N TYR A 79 -14.03 -5.20 -10.52
CA TYR A 79 -15.24 -5.97 -10.31
C TYR A 79 -15.72 -6.52 -11.65
N GLU A 80 -15.86 -7.84 -11.77
CA GLU A 80 -16.46 -8.50 -12.93
C GLU A 80 -17.86 -8.98 -12.57
N TYR A 81 -18.87 -8.48 -13.27
CA TYR A 81 -20.27 -8.85 -13.05
C TYR A 81 -20.63 -10.09 -13.88
N GLU A 82 -21.73 -10.76 -13.52
CA GLU A 82 -22.22 -11.97 -14.21
C GLU A 82 -22.47 -11.76 -15.72
N ASN A 83 -22.75 -10.53 -16.14
CA ASN A 83 -22.92 -10.16 -17.55
C ASN A 83 -21.59 -9.94 -18.31
N GLY A 84 -20.44 -10.22 -17.68
CA GLY A 84 -19.10 -10.02 -18.22
C GLY A 84 -18.61 -8.57 -18.23
N SER A 85 -19.41 -7.62 -17.74
CA SER A 85 -18.96 -6.23 -17.60
C SER A 85 -17.93 -6.10 -16.49
N LYS A 86 -16.94 -5.23 -16.69
CA LYS A 86 -15.89 -4.94 -15.72
C LYS A 86 -15.98 -3.50 -15.27
N VAL A 87 -16.07 -3.27 -13.97
CA VAL A 87 -15.95 -1.95 -13.35
C VAL A 87 -14.62 -1.87 -12.63
N THR A 88 -13.87 -0.81 -12.89
CA THR A 88 -12.63 -0.51 -12.17
C THR A 88 -12.91 0.59 -11.16
N ASN A 89 -12.59 0.33 -9.90
CA ASN A 89 -12.61 1.33 -8.84
C ASN A 89 -11.16 1.61 -8.40
N ASP A 90 -10.75 2.88 -8.47
CA ASP A 90 -9.45 3.33 -7.98
C ASP A 90 -9.68 4.06 -6.65
N THR A 91 -9.13 3.54 -5.56
CA THR A 91 -9.05 4.24 -4.28
C THR A 91 -7.65 4.80 -4.11
N THR A 92 -7.52 6.07 -3.75
CA THR A 92 -6.23 6.74 -3.57
C THR A 92 -6.13 7.43 -2.24
N GLY A 93 -4.91 7.62 -1.76
CA GLY A 93 -4.64 8.44 -0.58
C GLY A 93 -3.19 8.87 -0.53
N TYR A 94 -2.82 9.55 0.56
CA TYR A 94 -1.47 10.06 0.77
C TYR A 94 -0.79 9.33 1.92
N TRP A 95 0.53 9.30 1.88
CA TRP A 95 1.34 8.69 2.93
C TRP A 95 2.61 9.51 3.19
N GLN A 96 3.18 9.33 4.38
CA GLN A 96 4.49 9.84 4.74
C GLN A 96 5.27 8.74 5.48
N MET A 97 6.55 8.57 5.15
CA MET A 97 7.47 7.67 5.84
C MET A 97 8.71 8.44 6.28
N ALA A 98 8.98 8.42 7.59
CA ALA A 98 10.21 8.95 8.18
C ALA A 98 11.03 7.81 8.78
N ARG A 99 12.35 7.98 8.86
CA ARG A 99 13.18 7.06 9.66
C ARG A 99 12.73 7.16 11.11
N LYS A 100 12.52 6.00 11.75
CA LYS A 100 12.30 5.97 13.20
C LYS A 100 13.53 6.58 13.87
N SER A 101 13.36 7.66 14.64
CA SER A 101 14.45 8.20 15.45
C SER A 101 14.95 7.09 16.36
N THR A 102 16.22 6.71 16.21
CA THR A 102 16.91 5.87 17.20
C THR A 102 17.31 6.75 18.38
N ASP A 103 16.31 7.27 19.09
CA ASP A 103 16.54 7.77 20.44
C ASP A 103 16.56 6.56 21.36
N VAL A 104 17.77 6.07 21.62
CA VAL A 104 18.05 5.21 22.76
C VAL A 104 17.90 6.10 23.99
N VAL A 105 16.82 5.92 24.74
CA VAL A 105 16.70 6.38 26.13
C VAL A 105 16.92 5.17 27.03
#